data_AF-A0A847F4H2-F1
#
_entry.id   AF-A0A847F4H2-F1
#
_cell.length_a   1.000
_cell.length_b   1.000
_cell.length_c   1.000
_cell.angle_alpha   90.00
_cell.angle_beta   90.00
_cell.angle_gamma   90.00
#
_symmetry.space_group_name_H-M   'P 1'
#
loop_
_entity.id
_entity.type
_entity.pdbx_description
1 polymer ?
#
loop_
_entity_poly.entity_id
_entity_poly.type
_entity_poly.pdbx_seq_one_letter_code
_entity_poly.pdbx_strand_id
1 'polypeptide(L)' 'MSPSVATIILNYRSAGLAIRAVEAALKATERYAHAPIYLIDNDSGDGSFERLEEAKLEREWPERV' A
#
# COMPACT_ATOMS: atom_id res chain seq x y z
N MET A 1 -21.43 -14.21 4.86
CA MET A 1 -20.46 -13.43 4.05
C MET A 1 -19.44 -12.86 5.01
N SER A 2 -18.16 -13.14 4.82
CA SER A 2 -17.11 -12.48 5.61
C SER A 2 -17.11 -10.98 5.26
N PRO A 3 -16.92 -10.07 6.23
CA PRO A 3 -16.81 -8.65 5.93
C PRO A 3 -15.69 -8.43 4.89
N SER A 4 -16.02 -7.75 3.80
CA SER A 4 -15.06 -7.33 2.79
C SER A 4 -14.62 -5.91 3.12
N VAL A 5 -13.33 -5.73 3.40
CA VAL A 5 -12.71 -4.43 3.60
C VAL A 5 -11.64 -4.25 2.54
N ALA A 6 -11.61 -3.06 1.94
CA ALA A 6 -10.56 -2.64 1.03
C ALA A 6 -9.90 -1.40 1.62
N THR A 7 -8.56 -1.35 1.57
CA THR A 7 -7.80 -0.17 1.99
C THR A 7 -7.31 0.54 0.74
N ILE A 8 -7.52 1.86 0.63
CA ILE A 8 -6.99 2.67 -0.47
C ILE A 8 -6.09 3.74 0.14
N ILE A 9 -4.83 3.76 -0.28
CA ILE A 9 -3.81 4.71 0.14
C ILE A 9 -3.42 5.53 -1.08
N LEU A 10 -3.88 6.76 -1.13
CA LEU A 10 -3.52 7.72 -2.16
C LEU A 10 -2.30 8.51 -1.72
N ASN A 11 -1.19 8.38 -2.45
CA ASN A 11 0.05 9.10 -2.20
C ASN A 11 0.14 10.36 -3.07
N TYR A 12 0.53 11.49 -2.47
CA TYR A 12 1.01 12.66 -3.20
C TYR A 12 2.23 13.27 -2.51
N ARG A 13 3.39 13.13 -3.14
CA ARG A 13 4.68 13.67 -2.64
C ARG A 13 5.03 13.25 -1.21
N SER A 14 4.60 12.04 -0.84
CA SER A 14 4.67 11.56 0.54
C SER A 14 5.04 10.07 0.62
N ALA A 15 5.84 9.56 -0.32
CA ALA A 15 6.12 8.13 -0.46
C ALA A 15 6.50 7.44 0.86
N GLY A 16 7.33 8.07 1.70
CA GLY A 16 7.71 7.52 3.00
C GLY A 16 6.54 7.35 3.99
N LEU A 17 5.53 8.22 3.94
CA LEU A 17 4.30 8.05 4.73
C LEU A 17 3.41 6.96 4.15
N ALA A 18 3.26 6.92 2.81
CA ALA A 18 2.45 5.93 2.12
C ALA A 18 2.96 4.50 2.36
N ILE A 19 4.29 4.29 2.34
CA ILE A 19 4.91 3.01 2.68
C ILE A 19 4.56 2.59 4.11
N ARG A 20 4.67 3.51 5.08
CA ARG A 20 4.27 3.21 6.47
C ARG A 20 2.77 2.90 6.60
N ALA A 21 1.93 3.53 5.78
CA ALA A 21 0.49 3.26 5.76
C ALA A 21 0.19 1.85 5.23
N VAL A 22 0.90 1.37 4.21
CA VAL A 22 0.77 0.00 3.70
C VAL A 22 1.15 -1.02 4.77
N GLU A 23 2.28 -0.83 5.46
CA GLU A 23 2.71 -1.71 6.57
C GLU A 23 1.66 -1.78 7.68
N ALA A 24 1.10 -0.63 8.06
CA ALA A 24 0.04 -0.56 9.05
C ALA A 24 -1.24 -1.28 8.58
N ALA A 25 -1.61 -1.11 7.30
CA ALA A 25 -2.77 -1.75 6.70
C ALA A 25 -2.59 -3.27 6.62
N LEU A 26 -1.42 -3.77 6.19
CA LEU A 26 -1.09 -5.19 6.15
C LEU A 26 -1.24 -5.85 7.54
N LYS A 27 -0.72 -5.18 8.57
CA LYS A 27 -0.85 -5.63 9.96
C LYS A 27 -2.31 -5.63 10.44
N ALA A 28 -3.07 -4.58 10.12
CA ALA A 28 -4.48 -4.47 10.51
C ALA A 28 -5.37 -5.51 9.79
N THR A 29 -4.98 -5.94 8.58
CA THR A 29 -5.74 -6.87 7.74
C THR A 29 -5.16 -8.28 7.70
N GLU A 30 -4.25 -8.64 8.61
CA GLU A 30 -3.63 -9.98 8.67
C GLU A 30 -4.67 -11.11 8.74
N ARG A 31 -5.76 -10.91 9.50
CA ARG A 31 -6.88 -11.89 9.61
C ARG A 31 -7.81 -11.91 8.40
N TYR A 32 -7.68 -10.96 7.48
CA TYR A 32 -8.48 -10.84 6.26
C TYR A 32 -7.58 -11.09 5.05
N ALA A 33 -7.15 -12.35 4.86
CA ALA A 33 -6.15 -12.73 3.86
C ALA A 33 -6.44 -12.19 2.44
N HIS A 34 -7.71 -12.01 2.09
CA HIS A 34 -8.16 -11.53 0.77
C HIS A 34 -8.56 -10.05 0.72
N ALA A 35 -8.39 -9.28 1.80
CA ALA A 35 -8.66 -7.84 1.81
C ALA A 35 -7.59 -7.11 0.98
N PRO A 36 -7.96 -6.44 -0.13
CA PRO A 36 -6.99 -5.74 -0.96
C PRO A 36 -6.54 -4.43 -0.31
N ILE A 37 -5.30 -4.05 -0.61
CA ILE A 37 -4.70 -2.76 -0.29
C ILE A 37 -4.27 -2.14 -1.61
N TYR A 38 -4.82 -0.98 -1.96
CA TYR A 38 -4.43 -0.26 -3.17
C TYR A 38 -3.52 0.90 -2.78
N LEU A 39 -2.25 0.82 -3.17
CA LEU A 39 -1.31 1.93 -3.08
C LEU A 39 -1.28 2.66 -4.43
N ILE A 40 -1.71 3.92 -4.45
CA ILE A 40 -1.88 4.68 -5.69
C ILE A 40 -1.01 5.94 -5.62
N ASP A 41 -0.11 6.12 -6.59
CA ASP A 41 0.54 7.41 -6.78
C ASP A 41 -0.39 8.38 -7.51
N ASN A 42 -0.58 9.56 -6.95
CA ASN A 42 -1.48 10.60 -7.46
C ASN A 42 -0.73 11.64 -8.30
N ASP A 43 0.09 11.18 -9.24
CA ASP A 43 0.94 12.03 -10.09
C ASP A 43 1.87 12.93 -9.26
N SER A 44 2.66 12.31 -8.37
CA SER A 44 3.47 13.07 -7.40
C SER A 44 4.56 13.93 -8.05
N GLY A 45 5.14 13.48 -9.17
CA GLY A 45 6.16 14.19 -9.94
C GLY A 45 7.48 14.45 -9.20
N ASP A 46 7.76 13.70 -8.13
CA ASP A 46 8.92 13.90 -7.23
C ASP A 46 9.75 12.62 -6.99
N GLY A 47 9.56 11.59 -7.81
CA GLY A 47 10.17 10.27 -7.62
C GLY A 47 9.41 9.36 -6.64
N SER A 48 8.22 9.77 -6.18
CA SER A 48 7.43 8.92 -5.29
C SER A 48 7.06 7.59 -5.91
N PHE A 49 6.68 7.54 -7.19
CA PHE A 49 6.25 6.31 -7.85
C PHE A 49 7.35 5.25 -7.83
N GLU A 50 8.55 5.62 -8.26
CA GLU A 50 9.73 4.74 -8.28
C GLU A 50 10.05 4.23 -6.88
N ARG A 51 10.00 5.12 -5.88
CA ARG A 51 10.24 4.76 -4.49
C ARG A 51 9.19 3.79 -3.92
N LEU A 52 7.94 3.88 -4.37
CA LEU A 52 6.87 2.97 -3.96
C LEU A 52 7.05 1.59 -4.61
N GLU A 53 7.43 1.54 -5.90
CA GLU A 53 7.75 0.30 -6.61
C GLU A 53 8.96 -0.42 -5.99
N GLU A 54 10.04 0.31 -5.71
CA GLU A 54 11.20 -0.21 -4.98
C GLU A 54 10.78 -0.80 -3.62
N ALA A 55 9.94 -0.06 -2.88
CA ALA A 55 9.48 -0.51 -1.58
C ALA A 55 8.67 -1.79 -1.64
N LYS A 56 7.81 -1.96 -2.67
CA LYS A 56 7.03 -3.19 -2.91
C LYS A 56 7.94 -4.39 -3.11
N LEU A 57 9.01 -4.24 -3.88
CA LEU A 57 9.98 -5.30 -4.15
C LEU A 57 10.83 -5.62 -2.92
N GLU A 58 11.40 -4.61 -2.26
CA GLU A 58 12.27 -4.77 -1.09
C GLU A 58 11.57 -5.42 0.11
N ARG A 59 10.28 -5.15 0.29
CA ARG A 59 9.47 -5.66 1.41
C ARG A 59 8.73 -6.94 1.10
N GLU A 60 8.81 -7.41 -0.14
CA GLU A 60 8.12 -8.61 -0.61
C GLU A 60 6.61 -8.57 -0.29
N TRP A 61 5.98 -7.42 -0.52
CA TRP A 61 4.55 -7.27 -0.23
C TRP A 61 3.73 -8.29 -1.04
N PRO A 62 2.69 -8.90 -0.42
CA PRO A 62 1.88 -9.91 -1.08
C PRO A 62 1.11 -9.33 -2.26
N GLU A 63 0.68 -10.18 -3.21
CA GLU A 63 -0.08 -9.80 -4.42
C GLU A 63 -1.33 -8.94 -4.14
N ARG A 64 -1.90 -9.06 -2.94
CA ARG A 64 -3.05 -8.25 -2.49
C ARG A 64 -2.73 -6.75 -2.25
N VAL A 65 -1.48 -6.33 -2.46
CA VAL A 65 -0.98 -4.94 -2.39
C VAL A 65 -0.55 -4.44 -3.77
#